data_AF-A0A839RUF3-F1
#
_entry.id   AF-A0A839RUF3-F1
#
_cell.length_a   1.000
_cell.length_b   1.000
_cell.length_c   1.000
_cell.angle_alpha   90.00
_cell.angle_beta   90.00
_cell.angle_gamma   90.00
#
_symmetry.space_group_name_H-M   'P 1'
#
loop_
_entity.id
_entity.type
_entity.pdbx_description
1 polymer ?
#
loop_
_entity_poly.entity_id
_entity_poly.type
_entity_poly.pdbx_seq_one_letter_code
_entity_poly.pdbx_strand_id
1 'polypeptide(L)'
;MQAWVLACVADPGGSEARGERPPKVWEEIVPWWDDKRAALRRAFDAGPDTPAQMLFPFYEANLGAWARRQAHEVAIHRVDVELAGRQEATTFDTAFAADGVDEALSMIIHRRGTDWSAVGASGTVLVHAEDARRLWSLTLAPGQPPALAAPAEPDVTLSGGADAVYKRLWRRPADVSITGDAELLDPLETP
;
A
#
# COMPACT_ATOMS: atom_id res chain seq x y z
N MET A 1 6.08 -6.54 -10.59
CA MET A 1 4.91 -5.64 -10.63
C MET A 1 4.79 -4.89 -11.96
N GLN A 2 5.81 -4.13 -12.40
CA GLN A 2 5.71 -3.26 -13.60
C GLN A 2 5.27 -3.96 -14.90
N ALA A 3 5.81 -5.15 -15.21
CA ALA A 3 5.40 -5.92 -16.39
C ALA A 3 3.92 -6.34 -16.37
N TRP A 4 3.35 -6.55 -15.18
CA TRP A 4 1.94 -6.86 -15.01
C TRP A 4 1.06 -5.64 -15.21
N VAL A 5 1.47 -4.48 -14.66
CA VAL A 5 0.78 -3.20 -14.93
C VAL A 5 0.76 -2.92 -16.43
N LEU A 6 1.88 -3.08 -17.13
CA LEU A 6 1.94 -2.92 -18.58
C LEU A 6 0.95 -3.83 -19.33
N ALA A 7 0.73 -5.06 -18.85
CA ALA A 7 -0.28 -5.95 -19.41
C ALA A 7 -1.71 -5.45 -19.14
N CYS A 8 -1.99 -4.93 -17.94
CA CYS A 8 -3.28 -4.31 -17.61
C CYS A 8 -3.57 -3.05 -18.44
N VAL A 9 -2.53 -2.29 -18.81
CA VAL A 9 -2.66 -1.13 -19.70
C VAL A 9 -2.92 -1.56 -21.15
N ALA A 10 -2.30 -2.66 -21.59
CA ALA A 10 -2.47 -3.16 -22.96
C ALA A 10 -3.85 -3.78 -23.22
N ASP A 11 -4.56 -4.23 -22.17
CA ASP A 11 -5.89 -4.83 -22.26
C ASP A 11 -6.89 -4.24 -21.25
N PRO A 12 -7.36 -2.99 -21.43
CA PRO A 12 -8.17 -2.29 -20.43
C PRO A 12 -9.49 -2.96 -20.06
N GLY A 13 -10.07 -3.75 -20.97
CA GLY A 13 -11.32 -4.50 -20.75
C GLY A 13 -11.10 -5.94 -20.31
N GLY A 14 -9.85 -6.37 -20.14
CA GLY A 14 -9.49 -7.73 -19.84
C GLY A 14 -9.76 -8.17 -18.40
N SER A 15 -9.64 -9.48 -18.18
CA SER A 15 -9.68 -10.10 -16.84
C SER A 15 -8.43 -10.94 -16.52
N GLU A 16 -7.57 -11.19 -17.51
CA GLU A 16 -6.48 -12.16 -17.40
C GLU A 16 -5.08 -11.58 -17.66
N ALA A 17 -4.86 -10.27 -17.54
CA ALA A 17 -3.55 -9.67 -17.76
C ALA A 17 -2.45 -10.40 -16.96
N ARG A 18 -1.44 -10.89 -17.68
CA ARG A 18 -0.24 -11.51 -17.14
C ARG A 18 0.96 -10.72 -17.59
N GLY A 19 1.74 -10.26 -16.63
CA GLY A 19 3.02 -9.65 -16.93
C GLY A 19 3.99 -10.68 -17.51
N GLU A 20 4.88 -10.19 -18.38
CA GLU A 20 6.05 -10.96 -18.79
C GLU A 20 6.85 -11.40 -17.55
N ARG A 21 7.35 -12.64 -17.57
CA ARG A 21 8.18 -13.16 -16.49
C ARG A 21 9.60 -12.60 -16.62
N PRO A 22 10.23 -12.19 -15.51
CA PRO A 22 11.61 -11.74 -15.55
C PRO A 22 12.55 -12.89 -15.99
N PRO A 23 13.68 -12.56 -16.65
CA PRO A 23 14.75 -13.52 -16.89
C PRO A 23 15.22 -14.18 -15.59
N LYS A 24 15.71 -15.41 -15.69
CA LYS A 24 16.32 -16.14 -14.55
C LYS A 24 17.81 -15.87 -14.38
N VAL A 25 18.44 -15.33 -15.42
CA VAL A 25 19.86 -14.99 -15.45
C VAL A 25 20.04 -13.65 -14.77
N TRP A 26 20.95 -13.58 -13.80
CA TRP A 26 21.14 -12.38 -12.97
C TRP A 26 21.60 -11.19 -13.79
N GLU A 27 22.52 -11.40 -14.74
CA GLU A 27 23.05 -10.37 -15.62
C GLU A 27 21.98 -9.75 -16.53
N GLU A 28 20.91 -10.49 -16.82
CA GLU A 28 19.80 -10.05 -17.66
C GLU A 28 18.69 -9.35 -16.88
N ILE A 29 18.61 -9.55 -15.56
CA ILE A 29 17.47 -9.09 -14.75
C ILE A 29 17.45 -7.56 -14.62
N VAL A 30 18.61 -6.93 -14.45
CA VAL A 30 18.71 -5.48 -14.25
C VAL A 30 18.34 -4.73 -15.54
N PRO A 31 18.92 -5.04 -16.72
CA PRO A 31 18.47 -4.45 -17.98
C PRO A 31 16.98 -4.66 -18.24
N TRP A 32 16.45 -5.85 -17.93
CA TRP A 32 15.03 -6.13 -18.09
C TRP A 32 14.15 -5.23 -17.20
N TRP A 33 14.52 -5.04 -15.93
CA TRP A 33 13.79 -4.12 -15.04
C TRP A 33 13.90 -2.67 -15.50
N ASP A 34 15.05 -2.26 -16.01
CA ASP A 34 15.24 -0.93 -16.59
C ASP A 34 14.30 -0.70 -17.77
N ASP A 35 14.17 -1.70 -18.66
CA ASP A 35 13.25 -1.66 -19.80
C ASP A 35 11.79 -1.60 -19.36
N LYS A 36 11.37 -2.41 -18.38
CA LYS A 36 10.00 -2.39 -17.86
C LYS A 36 9.68 -1.07 -17.16
N ARG A 37 10.60 -0.51 -16.39
CA ARG A 37 10.46 0.82 -15.79
C ARG A 37 10.32 1.89 -16.88
N ALA A 38 11.16 1.86 -17.90
CA ALA A 38 11.11 2.84 -18.99
C ALA A 38 9.80 2.74 -19.79
N ALA A 39 9.33 1.53 -20.08
CA ALA A 39 8.06 1.29 -20.74
C ALA A 39 6.88 1.77 -19.90
N LEU A 40 6.88 1.49 -18.60
CA LEU A 40 5.82 1.94 -17.69
C LEU A 40 5.76 3.47 -17.59
N ARG A 41 6.92 4.14 -17.50
CA ARG A 41 6.97 5.61 -17.52
C ARG A 41 6.36 6.18 -18.81
N ARG A 42 6.71 5.61 -19.98
CA ARG A 42 6.10 6.01 -21.26
C ARG A 42 4.60 5.75 -21.31
N ALA A 43 4.11 4.68 -20.69
CA ALA A 43 2.68 4.40 -20.64
C ALA A 43 1.92 5.51 -19.90
N PHE A 44 2.48 6.04 -18.80
CA PHE A 44 1.86 7.14 -18.05
C PHE A 44 1.77 8.47 -18.83
N ASP A 45 2.54 8.65 -19.91
CA ASP A 45 2.44 9.84 -20.76
C ASP A 45 1.09 9.93 -21.50
N ALA A 46 0.31 8.84 -21.55
CA ALA A 46 -1.05 8.84 -22.11
C ALA A 46 -2.06 9.63 -21.25
N GLY A 47 -1.71 9.94 -20.00
CA GLY A 47 -2.54 10.74 -19.09
C GLY A 47 -3.39 9.89 -18.14
N PRO A 48 -3.81 10.47 -16.99
CA PRO A 48 -4.39 9.74 -15.87
C PRO A 48 -5.75 9.10 -16.17
N ASP A 49 -6.56 9.71 -17.02
CA ASP A 49 -7.92 9.23 -17.35
C ASP A 49 -7.92 8.09 -18.38
N THR A 50 -6.74 7.73 -18.91
CA THR A 50 -6.62 6.63 -19.88
C THR A 50 -7.09 5.32 -19.24
N PRO A 51 -8.07 4.61 -19.85
CA PRO A 51 -8.56 3.35 -19.33
C PRO A 51 -7.44 2.30 -19.21
N ALA A 52 -7.46 1.56 -18.11
CA ALA A 52 -6.56 0.44 -17.86
C ALA A 52 -7.27 -0.59 -16.99
N GLN A 53 -6.97 -1.87 -17.20
CA GLN A 53 -7.59 -2.93 -16.40
C GLN A 53 -7.22 -2.73 -14.94
N MET A 54 -8.20 -2.86 -14.04
CA MET A 54 -7.98 -2.75 -12.60
C MET A 54 -8.71 -3.88 -11.89
N LEU A 55 -7.94 -4.75 -11.23
CA LEU A 55 -8.48 -5.90 -10.47
C LEU A 55 -8.86 -5.55 -9.03
N PHE A 56 -8.74 -4.27 -8.67
CA PHE A 56 -8.93 -3.74 -7.33
C PHE A 56 -10.16 -2.82 -7.34
N PRO A 57 -11.29 -3.26 -6.76
CA PRO A 57 -12.55 -2.49 -6.78
C PRO A 57 -12.48 -1.10 -6.13
N PHE A 58 -11.45 -0.86 -5.31
CA PHE A 58 -11.22 0.40 -4.60
C PHE A 58 -10.53 1.46 -5.47
N TYR A 59 -10.10 1.10 -6.67
CA TYR A 59 -9.52 2.03 -7.63
C TYR A 59 -10.41 2.17 -8.85
N GLU A 60 -10.29 3.34 -9.49
CA GLU A 60 -10.75 3.53 -10.85
C GLU A 60 -9.93 2.68 -11.83
N ALA A 61 -10.58 2.24 -12.90
CA ALA A 61 -9.96 1.45 -13.97
C ALA A 61 -9.20 2.34 -14.96
N ASN A 62 -8.20 3.09 -14.47
CA ASN A 62 -7.41 4.03 -15.27
C ASN A 62 -5.93 4.09 -14.88
N LEU A 63 -5.14 4.79 -15.70
CA LEU A 63 -3.70 4.97 -15.49
C LEU A 63 -3.37 5.78 -14.24
N GLY A 64 -4.21 6.74 -13.84
CA GLY A 64 -4.01 7.53 -12.64
C GLY A 64 -3.95 6.67 -11.38
N ALA A 65 -4.87 5.71 -11.26
CA ALA A 65 -4.88 4.75 -10.16
C ALA A 65 -3.65 3.82 -10.19
N TRP A 66 -3.21 3.37 -11.37
CA TRP A 66 -1.96 2.62 -11.50
C TRP A 66 -0.73 3.45 -11.13
N ALA A 67 -0.68 4.72 -11.51
CA ALA A 67 0.40 5.63 -11.14
C ALA A 67 0.48 5.81 -9.62
N ARG A 68 -0.66 6.02 -8.94
CA ARG A 68 -0.76 6.06 -7.48
C ARG A 68 -0.20 4.79 -6.84
N ARG A 69 -0.70 3.61 -7.23
CA ARG A 69 -0.25 2.33 -6.67
C ARG A 69 1.23 2.04 -6.94
N GLN A 70 1.73 2.38 -8.12
CA GLN A 70 3.16 2.23 -8.47
C GLN A 70 4.05 3.19 -7.66
N ALA A 71 3.59 4.40 -7.37
CA ALA A 71 4.32 5.32 -6.53
C ALA A 71 4.51 4.76 -5.10
N HIS A 72 3.44 4.21 -4.50
CA HIS A 72 3.50 3.57 -3.18
C HIS A 72 4.35 2.29 -3.17
N GLU A 73 4.26 1.44 -4.20
CA GLU A 73 5.11 0.26 -4.32
C GLU A 73 6.59 0.64 -4.29
N VAL A 74 6.98 1.60 -5.14
CA VAL A 74 8.37 2.02 -5.29
C VAL A 74 8.85 2.74 -4.03
N ALA A 75 7.99 3.53 -3.39
CA ALA A 75 8.31 4.22 -2.14
C ALA A 75 8.66 3.25 -1.02
N ILE A 76 7.82 2.24 -0.77
CA ILE A 76 8.07 1.25 0.29
C ILE A 76 9.29 0.38 -0.04
N HIS A 77 9.45 -0.07 -1.28
CA HIS A 77 10.64 -0.84 -1.66
C HIS A 77 11.94 -0.03 -1.66
N ARG A 78 11.86 1.29 -1.87
CA ARG A 78 13.00 2.17 -1.65
C ARG A 78 13.40 2.16 -0.17
N VAL A 79 12.45 2.28 0.76
CA VAL A 79 12.71 2.16 2.20
C VAL A 79 13.36 0.81 2.53
N ASP A 80 12.87 -0.28 1.94
CA ASP A 80 13.45 -1.62 2.15
C ASP A 80 14.94 -1.66 1.75
N VAL A 81 15.28 -1.10 0.60
CA VAL A 81 16.66 -1.03 0.11
C VAL A 81 17.54 -0.15 1.00
N GLU A 82 17.04 1.01 1.43
CA GLU A 82 17.75 1.93 2.32
C GLU A 82 18.05 1.29 3.67
N LEU A 83 17.05 0.63 4.28
CA LEU A 83 17.20 -0.09 5.54
C LEU A 83 18.16 -1.28 5.42
N ALA A 84 18.08 -2.05 4.34
CA ALA A 84 19.03 -3.15 4.08
C ALA A 84 20.47 -2.63 3.93
N GLY A 85 20.63 -1.43 3.35
CA GLY A 85 21.89 -0.70 3.27
C GLY A 85 22.32 0.00 4.56
N ARG A 86 21.56 -0.11 5.65
CA ARG A 86 21.76 0.61 6.93
C ARG A 86 21.80 2.13 6.77
N GLN A 87 21.08 2.65 5.79
CA GLN A 87 20.92 4.08 5.54
C GLN A 87 19.71 4.61 6.33
N GLU A 88 19.67 5.93 6.51
CA GLU A 88 18.46 6.58 6.98
C GLU A 88 17.37 6.46 5.92
N ALA A 89 16.20 5.98 6.33
CA ALA A 89 15.07 5.79 5.42
C ALA A 89 14.53 7.15 4.97
N THR A 90 14.25 7.28 3.68
CA THR A 90 13.66 8.48 3.08
C THR A 90 12.41 8.93 3.83
N THR A 91 12.32 10.21 4.15
CA THR A 91 11.09 10.86 4.63
C THR A 91 10.23 11.27 3.45
N PHE A 92 8.96 10.87 3.47
CA PHE A 92 8.00 11.27 2.44
C PHE A 92 7.24 12.55 2.81
N ASP A 93 6.73 13.23 1.78
CA ASP A 93 5.81 14.36 1.97
C ASP A 93 4.55 13.93 2.73
N THR A 94 4.04 14.80 3.60
CA THR A 94 2.87 14.52 4.46
C THR A 94 1.64 14.10 3.65
N ALA A 95 1.35 14.74 2.52
CA ALA A 95 0.18 14.40 1.71
C ALA A 95 0.35 13.05 1.01
N PHE A 96 1.56 12.76 0.50
CA PHE A 96 1.88 11.46 -0.09
C PHE A 96 1.77 10.32 0.94
N ALA A 97 2.35 10.50 2.12
CA ALA A 97 2.31 9.50 3.18
C ALA A 97 0.87 9.26 3.68
N ALA A 98 0.09 10.33 3.86
CA ALA A 98 -1.32 10.20 4.25
C ALA A 98 -2.18 9.50 3.19
N ASP A 99 -1.88 9.70 1.91
CA ASP A 99 -2.51 8.93 0.81
C ASP A 99 -2.13 7.44 0.84
N GLY A 100 -0.88 7.13 1.23
CA GLY A 100 -0.40 5.78 1.42
C GLY A 100 -1.00 5.06 2.64
N VAL A 101 -1.28 5.81 3.74
CA VAL A 101 -2.05 5.30 4.88
C VAL A 101 -3.46 4.92 4.45
N ASP A 102 -4.12 5.80 3.69
CA ASP A 102 -5.46 5.54 3.14
C ASP A 102 -5.49 4.30 2.23
N GLU A 103 -4.51 4.15 1.35
CA GLU A 103 -4.36 2.98 0.49
C GLU A 103 -4.12 1.69 1.30
N ALA A 104 -3.25 1.76 2.31
CA ALA A 104 -2.94 0.62 3.17
C ALA A 104 -4.20 0.12 3.88
N LEU A 105 -4.92 1.04 4.53
CA LEU A 105 -6.12 0.75 5.31
C LEU A 105 -7.29 0.30 4.44
N SER A 106 -7.47 0.89 3.26
CA SER A 106 -8.62 0.59 2.40
C SER A 106 -8.43 -0.65 1.53
N MET A 107 -7.20 -1.02 1.19
CA MET A 107 -6.96 -2.03 0.15
C MET A 107 -5.86 -3.05 0.48
N ILE A 108 -4.66 -2.59 0.87
CA ILE A 108 -3.52 -3.51 1.04
C ILE A 108 -3.76 -4.52 2.16
N ILE A 109 -4.23 -4.05 3.32
CA ILE A 109 -4.50 -4.90 4.48
C ILE A 109 -5.53 -5.97 4.11
N HIS A 110 -6.61 -5.61 3.43
CA HIS A 110 -7.69 -6.53 3.03
C HIS A 110 -7.22 -7.64 2.08
N ARG A 111 -6.21 -7.34 1.25
CA ARG A 111 -5.70 -8.20 0.18
C ARG A 111 -4.51 -9.06 0.60
N ARG A 112 -4.02 -8.92 1.83
CA ARG A 112 -2.99 -9.82 2.34
C ARG A 112 -3.54 -11.25 2.32
N GLY A 113 -2.69 -12.25 2.07
CA GLY A 113 -3.08 -13.66 2.01
C GLY A 113 -3.52 -14.27 3.34
N THR A 114 -4.03 -13.45 4.27
CA THR A 114 -4.51 -13.87 5.58
C THR A 114 -5.88 -14.52 5.43
N ASP A 115 -6.01 -15.68 6.04
CA ASP A 115 -7.32 -16.27 6.31
C ASP A 115 -7.97 -15.50 7.47
N TRP A 116 -8.83 -14.54 7.11
CA TRP A 116 -9.55 -13.72 8.09
C TRP A 116 -10.43 -14.56 9.03
N SER A 117 -10.86 -15.76 8.62
CA SER A 117 -11.68 -16.64 9.48
C SER A 117 -10.95 -17.11 10.73
N ALA A 118 -9.61 -17.12 10.71
CA ALA A 118 -8.75 -17.46 11.84
C ALA A 118 -8.40 -16.26 12.74
N VAL A 119 -8.76 -15.03 12.33
CA VAL A 119 -8.48 -13.81 13.10
C VAL A 119 -9.59 -13.60 14.14
N GLY A 120 -9.23 -13.69 15.42
CA GLY A 120 -10.15 -13.53 16.55
C GLY A 120 -10.26 -12.11 17.12
N ALA A 121 -9.57 -11.12 16.53
CA ALA A 121 -9.54 -9.76 17.04
C ALA A 121 -10.91 -9.08 16.93
N SER A 122 -11.28 -8.32 17.96
CA SER A 122 -12.52 -7.55 18.04
C SER A 122 -12.25 -6.26 18.78
N GLY A 123 -12.71 -5.13 18.24
CA GLY A 123 -12.50 -3.82 18.87
C GLY A 123 -12.47 -2.68 17.86
N THR A 124 -12.12 -1.50 18.35
CA THR A 124 -12.01 -0.26 17.57
C THR A 124 -10.57 0.24 17.54
N VAL A 125 -10.07 0.53 16.35
CA VAL A 125 -8.72 1.04 16.11
C VAL A 125 -8.81 2.44 15.55
N LEU A 126 -8.06 3.38 16.13
CA LEU A 126 -7.85 4.70 15.57
C LEU A 126 -6.43 4.81 15.01
N VAL A 127 -6.31 5.22 13.75
CA VAL A 127 -5.04 5.61 13.14
C VAL A 127 -5.05 7.12 12.96
N HIS A 128 -4.02 7.81 13.47
CA HIS A 128 -3.92 9.27 13.46
C HIS A 128 -2.60 9.73 12.85
N ALA A 129 -2.68 10.40 11.70
CA ALA A 129 -1.58 11.15 11.11
C ALA A 129 -1.68 12.62 11.54
N GLU A 130 -0.87 13.03 12.51
CA GLU A 130 -1.01 14.29 13.25
C GLU A 130 -0.73 15.53 12.38
N ASP A 131 0.36 15.49 11.62
CA ASP A 131 0.79 16.56 10.72
C ASP A 131 -0.15 16.71 9.51
N ALA A 132 -0.74 15.61 9.05
CA ALA A 132 -1.78 15.60 8.03
C ALA A 132 -3.17 16.00 8.56
N ARG A 133 -3.35 16.02 9.90
CA ARG A 133 -4.65 16.20 10.57
C ARG A 133 -5.72 15.23 10.05
N ARG A 134 -5.33 13.96 9.86
CA ARG A 134 -6.20 12.91 9.33
C ARG A 134 -6.33 11.76 10.32
N LEU A 135 -7.56 11.25 10.42
CA LEU A 135 -7.95 10.17 11.30
C LEU A 135 -8.66 9.09 10.49
N TRP A 136 -8.31 7.83 10.73
CA TRP A 136 -9.03 6.67 10.21
C TRP A 136 -9.50 5.82 11.38
N SER A 137 -10.81 5.65 11.51
CA SER A 137 -11.43 4.76 12.50
C SER A 137 -11.72 3.43 11.82
N LEU A 138 -11.32 2.32 12.44
CA LEU A 138 -11.58 0.98 11.97
C LEU A 138 -12.28 0.15 13.04
N THR A 139 -13.17 -0.74 12.60
CA THR A 139 -13.74 -1.79 13.43
C THR A 139 -13.14 -3.14 13.04
N LEU A 140 -12.74 -3.89 14.06
CA LEU A 140 -12.32 -5.28 13.96
C LEU A 140 -13.48 -6.16 14.43
N ALA A 141 -13.81 -7.17 13.62
CA ALA A 141 -14.79 -8.18 13.98
C ALA A 141 -14.18 -9.57 13.73
N PRO A 142 -14.39 -10.55 14.64
CA PRO A 142 -13.85 -11.89 14.46
C PRO A 142 -14.26 -12.50 13.13
N GLY A 143 -13.31 -13.10 12.43
CA GLY A 143 -13.56 -13.74 11.15
C GLY A 143 -13.67 -12.79 9.95
N GLN A 144 -13.51 -11.46 10.14
CA GLN A 144 -13.71 -10.45 9.11
C GLN A 144 -12.46 -9.57 8.93
N PRO A 145 -12.22 -9.00 7.74
CA PRO A 145 -11.21 -7.97 7.55
C PRO A 145 -11.56 -6.70 8.35
N PRO A 146 -10.56 -5.90 8.76
CA PRO A 146 -10.79 -4.58 9.34
C PRO A 146 -11.63 -3.71 8.41
N ALA A 147 -12.64 -3.02 8.92
CA ALA A 147 -13.50 -2.15 8.11
C ALA A 147 -13.38 -0.70 8.56
N LEU A 148 -13.24 0.23 7.61
CA LEU A 148 -13.37 1.66 7.90
C LEU A 148 -14.77 1.96 8.45
N ALA A 149 -14.82 2.72 9.54
CA ALA A 149 -16.03 3.00 10.29
C ALA A 149 -16.16 4.49 10.64
N ALA A 150 -17.34 4.88 11.11
CA ALA A 150 -17.50 6.19 11.73
C ALA A 150 -16.58 6.30 12.98
N PRO A 151 -16.15 7.51 13.35
CA PRO A 151 -15.38 7.71 14.57
C PRO A 151 -16.10 7.20 15.81
N ALA A 152 -15.40 6.43 16.64
CA ALA A 152 -15.85 5.93 17.94
C ALA A 152 -14.70 6.02 18.96
N GLU A 153 -14.99 5.76 20.24
CA GLU A 153 -13.96 5.65 21.26
C GLU A 153 -13.07 4.43 20.95
N PRO A 154 -11.75 4.62 20.76
CA PRO A 154 -10.89 3.54 20.32
C PRO A 154 -10.38 2.69 21.49
N ASP A 155 -10.34 1.37 21.29
CA ASP A 155 -9.65 0.44 22.18
C ASP A 155 -8.12 0.54 22.01
N VAL A 156 -7.67 0.94 20.82
CA VAL A 156 -6.27 1.26 20.52
C VAL A 156 -6.12 2.44 19.57
N THR A 157 -5.13 3.29 19.82
CA THR A 157 -4.73 4.39 18.94
C THR A 157 -3.28 4.21 18.50
N LEU A 158 -3.05 4.23 17.18
CA LEU A 158 -1.76 4.39 16.53
C LEU A 158 -1.64 5.84 16.05
N SER A 159 -0.63 6.57 16.50
CA SER A 159 -0.46 8.00 16.21
C SER A 159 0.98 8.39 15.88
N GLY A 160 1.14 9.43 15.06
CA GLY A 160 2.44 10.01 14.72
C GLY A 160 2.34 10.89 13.47
N GLY A 161 3.49 11.30 12.93
CA GLY A 161 3.54 11.94 11.61
C GLY A 161 3.11 10.96 10.50
N ALA A 162 2.54 11.47 9.42
CA ALA A 162 2.01 10.67 8.31
C ALA A 162 3.06 9.69 7.75
N ASP A 163 4.30 10.13 7.58
CA ASP A 163 5.43 9.29 7.14
C ASP A 163 5.68 8.10 8.08
N ALA A 164 5.67 8.34 9.39
CA ALA A 164 5.92 7.31 10.39
C ALA A 164 4.76 6.30 10.47
N VAL A 165 3.51 6.80 10.47
CA VAL A 165 2.32 5.94 10.43
C VAL A 165 2.27 5.11 9.16
N TYR A 166 2.57 5.71 8.01
CA TYR A 166 2.66 5.02 6.73
C TYR A 166 3.67 3.87 6.79
N LYS A 167 4.92 4.15 7.18
CA LYS A 167 5.95 3.10 7.34
C LYS A 167 5.56 2.03 8.34
N ARG A 168 4.95 2.41 9.47
CA ARG A 168 4.53 1.47 10.52
C ARG A 168 3.45 0.50 10.04
N LEU A 169 2.45 0.96 9.28
CA LEU A 169 1.42 0.10 8.68
C LEU A 169 2.04 -0.91 7.71
N TRP A 170 3.13 -0.50 7.05
CA TRP A 170 3.96 -1.39 6.26
C TRP A 170 4.99 -2.17 7.08
N ARG A 171 4.94 -2.24 8.40
CA ARG A 171 5.90 -3.00 9.24
C ARG A 171 7.36 -2.57 9.10
N ARG A 172 7.60 -1.34 8.62
CA ARG A 172 8.94 -0.74 8.61
C ARG A 172 9.15 -0.01 9.93
N PRO A 173 10.38 0.02 10.48
CA PRO A 173 10.67 0.78 11.70
C PRO A 173 10.30 2.25 11.54
N ALA A 174 9.57 2.80 12.51
CA ALA A 174 9.13 4.18 12.53
C ALA A 174 8.82 4.62 13.96
N ASP A 175 8.96 5.92 14.23
CA ASP A 175 8.63 6.51 15.52
C ASP A 175 7.14 6.85 15.59
N VAL A 176 6.38 6.04 16.32
CA VAL A 176 4.93 6.16 16.48
C VAL A 176 4.55 5.93 17.95
N SER A 177 3.48 6.57 18.39
CA SER A 177 2.86 6.35 19.69
C SER A 177 1.69 5.38 19.56
N ILE A 178 1.66 4.36 20.44
CA ILE A 178 0.58 3.40 20.55
C ILE A 178 -0.01 3.51 21.96
N THR A 179 -1.31 3.76 22.06
CA THR A 179 -2.04 3.85 23.34
C THR A 179 -3.24 2.93 23.33
N GLY A 180 -3.45 2.15 24.39
CA GLY A 180 -4.52 1.14 24.48
C GLY A 180 -4.02 -0.27 24.23
N ASP A 181 -4.88 -1.14 23.70
CA ASP A 181 -4.56 -2.55 23.44
C ASP A 181 -3.78 -2.74 22.12
N ALA A 182 -2.45 -2.80 22.22
CA ALA A 182 -1.57 -2.90 21.07
C ALA A 182 -1.77 -4.16 20.22
N GLU A 183 -2.30 -5.26 20.78
CA GLU A 183 -2.54 -6.51 20.03
C GLU A 183 -3.61 -6.31 18.93
N LEU A 184 -4.49 -5.31 19.10
CA LEU A 184 -5.47 -4.94 18.09
C LEU A 184 -4.85 -4.30 16.84
N LEU A 185 -3.53 -4.03 16.80
CA LEU A 185 -2.85 -3.54 15.60
C LEU A 185 -2.30 -4.65 14.69
N ASP A 186 -2.12 -5.87 15.19
CA ASP A 186 -1.61 -7.01 14.40
C ASP A 186 -2.45 -7.30 13.14
N PRO A 187 -3.80 -7.15 13.16
CA PRO A 187 -4.62 -7.30 11.97
C PRO A 187 -4.37 -6.22 10.90
N LEU A 188 -3.79 -5.07 11.27
CA LEU A 188 -3.55 -3.95 10.36
C LEU A 188 -2.16 -3.93 9.74
N GLU A 189 -1.27 -4.82 10.17
CA GLU A 189 0.06 -4.91 9.57
C GLU A 189 -0.03 -5.49 8.15
N THR A 190 0.49 -4.77 7.15
CA THR A 190 0.61 -5.28 5.77
C THR A 190 1.78 -6.28 5.67
N PRO A 191 1.84 -7.14 4.64
CA PRO A 191 2.88 -8.18 4.55
C PRO A 191 4.32 -7.72 4.77
#